data_AF-A0A0U1X9S8-F1
#
_entry.id   AF-A0A0U1X9S8-F1
#
_cell.length_a   1.000
_cell.length_b   1.000
_cell.length_c   1.000
_cell.angle_alpha   90.00
_cell.angle_beta   90.00
_cell.angle_gamma   90.00
#
_symmetry.space_group_name_H-M   'P 1'
#
loop_
_entity.id
_entity.type
_entity.pdbx_description
1 polymer ?
#
loop_
_entity_poly.entity_id
_entity_poly.type
_entity_poly.pdbx_seq_one_letter_code
_entity_poly.pdbx_strand_id
1 'polypeptide(L)'
;MMIYFFLMFFFILCFLNNMFLLLIVLDILLILLSVMIYLNSFNFFFLFMIFLMVFSTLIGMTMIILNSRFKSNFKSNFYKN
;
A
#
# COMPACT_ATOMS: atom_id res chain seq x y z
N MET A 1 -12.41 -5.78 18.84
CA MET A 1 -11.50 -6.88 18.48
C MET A 1 -10.95 -6.76 17.06
N MET A 2 -11.78 -6.70 16.01
CA MET A 2 -11.30 -6.58 14.61
C MET A 2 -10.41 -5.35 14.37
N ILE A 3 -10.79 -4.19 14.91
CA ILE A 3 -9.98 -2.95 14.81
C ILE A 3 -8.63 -3.09 15.53
N TYR A 4 -8.56 -3.85 16.63
CA TYR A 4 -7.33 -4.05 17.39
C TYR A 4 -6.35 -4.96 16.62
N PHE A 5 -6.86 -6.05 16.01
CA PHE A 5 -6.06 -6.88 15.11
C PHE A 5 -5.57 -6.09 13.89
N PHE A 6 -6.41 -5.22 13.33
CA PHE A 6 -6.04 -4.35 12.21
C PHE A 6 -4.90 -3.40 12.57
N LEU A 7 -4.98 -2.75 13.75
CA LEU A 7 -3.93 -1.84 14.24
C LEU A 7 -2.61 -2.57 14.50
N MET A 8 -2.64 -3.75 15.11
CA MET A 8 -1.43 -4.55 15.37
C MET A 8 -0.78 -5.04 14.07
N PHE A 9 -1.58 -5.44 13.08
CA PHE A 9 -1.06 -5.84 11.78
C PHE A 9 -0.45 -4.66 11.01
N PHE A 10 -1.07 -3.46 11.08
CA PHE A 10 -0.50 -2.23 10.54
C PHE A 10 0.81 -1.82 11.22
N PHE A 11 0.91 -2.04 12.53
CA PHE A 11 2.14 -1.76 13.28
C PHE A 11 3.31 -2.62 12.82
N ILE A 12 3.08 -3.93 12.61
CA ILE A 12 4.09 -4.86 12.07
C ILE A 12 4.51 -4.45 10.65
N LEU A 13 3.57 -3.97 9.85
CA LEU A 13 3.80 -3.53 8.48
C LEU A 13 4.73 -2.32 8.37
N CYS A 14 4.64 -1.36 9.30
CA CYS A 14 5.56 -0.22 9.32
C CYS A 14 7.04 -0.60 9.50
N PHE A 15 7.35 -1.82 9.98
CA PHE A 15 8.73 -2.29 10.12
C PHE A 15 9.24 -3.06 8.89
N LEU A 16 8.40 -3.31 7.89
CA LEU A 16 8.85 -3.91 6.63
C LEU A 16 9.64 -2.89 5.81
N ASN A 17 10.96 -3.09 5.74
CA ASN A 17 11.87 -2.23 5.00
C ASN A 17 11.65 -2.27 3.48
N ASN A 18 10.88 -3.24 2.97
CA ASN A 18 10.61 -3.37 1.54
C ASN A 18 9.26 -2.72 1.19
N MET A 19 9.34 -1.53 0.58
CA MET A 19 8.18 -0.74 0.13
C MET A 19 7.27 -1.50 -0.84
N PHE A 20 7.80 -2.44 -1.63
CA PHE A 20 6.98 -3.28 -2.52
C PHE A 20 6.13 -4.28 -1.75
N LEU A 21 6.70 -4.90 -0.71
CA LEU A 21 5.99 -5.86 0.13
C LEU A 21 4.93 -5.16 0.98
N LEU A 22 5.24 -3.95 1.46
CA LEU A 22 4.28 -3.07 2.15
C LEU A 22 3.04 -2.80 1.28
N LEU A 23 3.22 -2.50 -0.01
CA LEU A 23 2.11 -2.25 -0.94
C LEU A 23 1.23 -3.48 -1.16
N ILE A 24 1.82 -4.66 -1.38
CA ILE A 24 1.05 -5.91 -1.53
C ILE A 24 0.17 -6.17 -0.30
N VAL A 25 0.71 -5.96 0.89
CA VAL A 25 -0.05 -6.23 2.11
C VAL A 25 -1.14 -5.18 2.34
N LEU A 26 -0.90 -3.92 1.99
CA LEU A 26 -1.93 -2.88 1.98
C LEU A 26 -3.09 -3.22 1.03
N ASP A 27 -2.78 -3.79 -0.14
CA ASP A 27 -3.81 -4.23 -1.10
C ASP A 27 -4.65 -5.38 -0.53
N ILE A 28 -4.03 -6.36 0.14
CA ILE A 28 -4.74 -7.47 0.82
C ILE A 28 -5.69 -6.94 1.91
N LEU A 29 -5.24 -5.93 2.68
CA LEU A 29 -6.08 -5.27 3.70
C LEU A 29 -7.28 -4.54 3.08
N LEU A 30 -7.08 -3.82 1.96
CA LEU A 30 -8.15 -3.14 1.25
C LEU A 30 -9.18 -4.12 0.66
N ILE A 31 -8.73 -5.28 0.18
CA ILE A 31 -9.61 -6.37 -0.27
C ILE A 31 -10.44 -6.90 0.91
N LEU A 32 -9.82 -7.16 2.06
CA LEU A 32 -10.56 -7.61 3.25
C LEU A 32 -11.63 -6.59 3.67
N LEU A 33 -11.29 -5.30 3.64
CA LEU A 33 -12.22 -4.22 3.97
C LEU A 33 -13.36 -4.13 2.96
N SER A 34 -13.08 -4.29 1.65
CA SER A 34 -14.11 -4.25 0.61
C SER A 34 -15.08 -5.43 0.70
N VAL A 35 -14.60 -6.63 1.06
CA VAL A 35 -15.44 -7.80 1.33
C VAL A 35 -16.38 -7.54 2.51
N MET A 36 -15.88 -6.94 3.60
CA MET A 36 -16.72 -6.57 4.76
C MET A 36 -17.81 -5.56 4.40
N ILE A 37 -17.49 -4.59 3.54
CA ILE A 37 -18.45 -3.58 3.06
C ILE A 37 -19.49 -4.21 2.14
N TYR A 38 -19.07 -5.12 1.26
CA TYR A 38 -19.97 -5.87 0.37
C TYR A 38 -21.00 -6.67 1.18
N LEU A 39 -20.55 -7.37 2.23
CA LEU A 39 -21.43 -8.11 3.13
C LEU A 39 -22.42 -7.20 3.87
N ASN A 40 -22.08 -5.92 4.06
CA ASN A 40 -22.95 -4.93 4.70
C ASN A 40 -23.90 -4.21 3.71
N SER A 41 -24.00 -4.67 2.46
CA SER A 41 -24.94 -4.19 1.41
C SER A 41 -24.83 -2.73 0.96
N PHE A 42 -23.73 -2.03 1.28
CA PHE A 42 -23.49 -0.66 0.84
C PHE A 42 -22.81 -0.61 -0.54
N ASN A 43 -23.58 -0.89 -1.59
CA ASN A 43 -23.06 -1.02 -2.98
C ASN A 43 -22.39 0.26 -3.53
N PHE A 44 -22.92 1.46 -3.20
CA PHE A 44 -22.29 2.72 -3.62
C PHE A 44 -20.92 2.91 -2.97
N PHE A 45 -20.80 2.56 -1.69
CA PHE A 45 -19.55 2.66 -0.94
C PHE A 45 -18.51 1.63 -1.47
N PHE A 46 -18.96 0.46 -1.90
CA PHE A 46 -18.09 -0.55 -2.52
C PHE A 46 -17.44 -0.06 -3.83
N LEU A 47 -18.20 0.59 -4.71
CA LEU A 47 -17.65 1.20 -5.94
C LEU A 47 -16.58 2.26 -5.63
N PHE A 48 -16.82 3.09 -4.61
CA PHE A 48 -15.84 4.09 -4.16
C PHE A 48 -14.57 3.45 -3.61
N MET A 49 -14.68 2.34 -2.87
CA MET A 49 -13.53 1.59 -2.36
C MET A 49 -12.69 0.97 -3.48
N ILE A 50 -13.32 0.45 -4.53
CA ILE A 50 -12.59 -0.06 -5.71
C ILE A 50 -11.80 1.08 -6.36
N PHE A 51 -12.43 2.24 -6.54
CA PHE A 51 -11.76 3.40 -7.11
C PHE A 51 -10.54 3.82 -6.28
N LEU A 52 -10.69 3.93 -4.96
CA LEU A 52 -9.58 4.22 -4.05
C LEU A 52 -8.44 3.22 -4.15
N MET A 53 -8.75 1.93 -4.27
CA MET A 53 -7.76 0.86 -4.39
C MET A 53 -6.91 0.99 -5.67
N VAL A 54 -7.55 1.33 -6.79
CA VAL A 54 -6.82 1.57 -8.05
C VAL A 54 -5.92 2.80 -7.94
N PHE A 55 -6.38 3.89 -7.32
CA PHE A 55 -5.56 5.07 -7.15
C PHE A 55 -4.39 4.87 -6.17
N SER A 56 -4.60 4.13 -5.08
CA SER A 56 -3.54 3.86 -4.11
C SER A 56 -2.41 3.03 -4.71
N THR A 57 -2.73 2.02 -5.52
CA THR A 57 -1.73 1.19 -6.20
C THR A 57 -0.93 1.98 -7.23
N LEU A 58 -1.58 2.82 -8.04
CA LEU A 58 -0.90 3.71 -8.99
C LEU A 58 0.09 4.64 -8.29
N ILE A 59 -0.34 5.32 -7.22
CA ILE A 59 0.52 6.22 -6.44
C ILE A 59 1.66 5.43 -5.80
N GLY A 60 1.37 4.28 -5.20
CA GLY A 60 2.38 3.40 -4.61
C GLY A 60 3.47 2.98 -5.58
N MET A 61 3.09 2.56 -6.78
CA MET A 61 4.03 2.20 -7.84
C MET A 61 4.88 3.39 -8.28
N THR A 62 4.29 4.58 -8.44
CA THR A 62 5.07 5.79 -8.77
C THR A 62 6.11 6.10 -7.69
N MET A 63 5.77 5.95 -6.41
CA MET A 63 6.68 6.16 -5.28
C MET A 63 7.84 5.14 -5.27
N ILE A 64 7.58 3.87 -5.60
CA ILE A 64 8.64 2.85 -5.74
C ILE A 64 9.60 3.24 -6.88
N ILE A 65 9.06 3.64 -8.03
CA ILE A 65 9.87 4.00 -9.19
C ILE A 65 10.73 5.23 -8.88
N LEU A 66 10.17 6.24 -8.23
CA LEU A 66 10.92 7.43 -7.82
C LEU A 66 12.00 7.06 -6.80
N ASN A 67 11.68 6.29 -5.77
CA ASN A 67 12.64 5.89 -4.74
C ASN A 67 13.81 5.06 -5.32
N SER A 68 13.52 4.16 -6.27
CA SER A 68 14.57 3.39 -6.94
C SER A 68 15.50 4.27 -7.78
N ARG A 69 14.97 5.28 -8.48
CA ARG A 69 15.76 6.26 -9.25
C ARG A 69 16.59 7.19 -8.37
N PHE A 70 16.05 7.67 -7.25
CA PHE A 70 16.82 8.47 -6.30
C PHE A 70 18.00 7.68 -5.74
N LYS A 71 17.77 6.43 -5.31
CA LYS A 71 18.82 5.57 -4.75
C LYS A 71 19.90 5.18 -5.77
N SER A 72 19.52 4.97 -7.04
CA SER A 72 20.49 4.70 -8.12
C SER A 72 21.34 5.93 -8.48
N ASN A 73 20.73 7.12 -8.56
CA ASN A 73 21.43 8.36 -8.93
C ASN A 73 22.45 8.79 -7.87
N PHE A 74 22.17 8.56 -6.57
CA PHE A 74 23.15 8.81 -5.51
C PHE A 74 24.36 7.88 -5.60
N LYS A 75 24.15 6.60 -5.93
CA LYS A 75 25.27 5.64 -6.11
C LYS A 75 26.16 6.02 -7.29
N SER A 76 25.59 6.40 -8.44
CA SER A 76 26.40 6.78 -9.61
C SER A 76 27.19 8.08 -9.42
N ASN A 77 26.72 8.99 -8.55
CA ASN A 77 27.45 10.23 -8.26
C ASN A 77 28.60 10.03 -7.27
N PHE A 78 28.52 9.04 -6.37
CA PHE A 78 29.62 8.75 -5.43
C PHE A 78 30.82 8.07 -6.09
N TYR A 79 30.62 7.30 -7.16
CA TYR A 79 31.70 6.60 -7.87
C TYR A 79 32.32 7.42 -9.03
N LYS A 80 31.91 8.68 -9.21
CA LYS A 80 32.39 9.55 -10.29
C LYS A 80 33.47 10.57 -9.88
N ASN A 81 33.98 10.50 -8.65
CA ASN A 81 35.17 11.22 -8.22
C ASN A 81 36.24 10.25 -7.72
#